data_AF-A0A9D1EZX2-F1
#
_entry.id   AF-A0A9D1EZX2-F1
#
_cell.length_a   1.000
_cell.length_b   1.000
_cell.length_c   1.000
_cell.angle_alpha   90.00
_cell.angle_beta   90.00
_cell.angle_gamma   90.00
#
_symmetry.space_group_name_H-M   'P 1'
#
loop_
_entity.id
_entity.type
_entity.pdbx_description
1 polymer ?
#
loop_
_entity_poly.entity_id
_entity_poly.type
_entity_poly.pdbx_seq_one_letter_code
_entity_poly.pdbx_strand_id
1 'polypeptide(L)'
;KYLFYTLQSAKAQIYFKNSVTGGTIKNLGLKALREFQIQIPPLEEQERIVEILDRFDKLCNDLSEGLPAEIDARQKQYEYYRDKLLRF
;
A
#
# COMPACT_ATOMS: atom_id res chain seq x y z
N LYS A 1 11.57 0.26 6.60
CA LYS A 1 10.53 0.92 5.78
C LYS A 1 10.95 1.06 4.31
N TYR A 2 12.13 1.61 4.00
CA TYR A 2 12.60 1.72 2.60
C TYR A 2 12.53 0.39 1.84
N LEU A 3 13.11 -0.68 2.39
CA LEU A 3 13.07 -2.02 1.80
C LEU A 3 11.63 -2.48 1.49
N PHE A 4 10.70 -2.29 2.41
CA PHE A 4 9.30 -2.64 2.24
C PHE A 4 8.68 -1.92 1.03
N TYR A 5 8.88 -0.60 0.92
CA TYR A 5 8.41 0.16 -0.23
C TYR A 5 9.10 -0.26 -1.54
N THR A 6 10.40 -0.58 -1.51
CA THR A 6 11.10 -1.06 -2.71
C THR A 6 10.58 -2.43 -3.18
N LEU A 7 10.24 -3.34 -2.26
CA LEU A 7 9.69 -4.65 -2.59
C LEU A 7 8.24 -4.56 -3.07
N GLN A 8 7.49 -3.56 -2.62
CA GLN A 8 6.17 -3.25 -3.15
C GLN A 8 6.21 -2.54 -4.51
N SER A 9 7.35 -1.98 -4.91
CA SER A 9 7.45 -1.28 -6.19
C SER A 9 7.07 -2.18 -7.37
N ALA A 10 6.54 -1.57 -8.43
CA ALA A 10 6.13 -2.30 -9.63
C ALA A 10 7.26 -3.17 -10.20
N LYS A 11 8.51 -2.70 -10.15
CA LYS A 11 9.69 -3.45 -10.62
C LYS A 11 9.87 -4.76 -9.87
N ALA A 12 9.82 -4.70 -8.53
CA ALA A 12 9.95 -5.88 -7.68
C ALA A 12 8.78 -6.85 -7.90
N GLN A 13 7.55 -6.35 -7.95
CA GLN A 13 6.38 -7.20 -8.19
C GLN A 13 6.41 -7.87 -9.57
N ILE A 14 6.83 -7.16 -10.62
CA ILE A 14 6.96 -7.74 -11.97
C ILE A 14 8.03 -8.83 -11.97
N TYR A 15 9.19 -8.55 -11.37
CA TYR A 15 10.26 -9.53 -11.25
C TYR A 15 9.80 -10.80 -10.52
N PHE A 16 9.17 -10.67 -9.35
CA PHE A 16 8.66 -11.82 -8.61
C PHE A 16 7.56 -12.56 -9.37
N LYS A 17 6.64 -11.86 -10.05
CA LYS A 17 5.60 -12.50 -10.88
C LYS A 17 6.20 -13.35 -12.01
N ASN A 18 7.28 -12.89 -12.62
CA ASN A 18 7.97 -13.61 -13.70
C ASN A 18 8.82 -14.79 -13.19
N SER A 19 9.28 -14.73 -11.95
CA SER A 19 10.11 -15.78 -11.33
C SER A 19 9.32 -16.82 -10.51
N VAL A 20 8.01 -16.63 -10.35
CA VAL A 20 7.12 -17.60 -9.71
C VAL A 20 7.01 -18.84 -10.58
N THR A 21 7.25 -20.01 -9.98
CA THR A 21 7.16 -21.31 -10.66
C THR A 21 6.02 -22.12 -10.02
N GLY A 22 5.18 -22.76 -10.84
CA GLY A 22 4.06 -23.62 -10.40
C GLY A 22 2.70 -23.13 -10.91
N GLY A 23 1.93 -24.02 -11.54
CA GLY A 23 0.63 -23.70 -12.14
C GLY A 23 -0.48 -23.44 -11.11
N THR A 24 -0.66 -24.36 -10.16
CA THR A 24 -1.76 -24.30 -9.17
C THR A 24 -1.37 -23.60 -7.87
N ILE A 25 -0.10 -23.74 -7.44
CA ILE A 25 0.47 -23.06 -6.28
C ILE A 25 1.65 -22.24 -6.77
N LYS A 26 1.49 -20.93 -6.74
CA LYS A 26 2.54 -19.97 -7.08
C LYS A 26 3.57 -19.98 -5.96
N ASN A 27 4.70 -20.63 -6.17
CA ASN A 27 5.80 -20.61 -5.21
C ASN A 27 6.92 -19.70 -5.71
N LEU A 28 7.36 -18.76 -4.87
CA LEU A 28 8.49 -17.91 -5.16
C LEU A 28 9.75 -18.62 -4.67
N GLY A 29 10.57 -19.09 -5.61
CA GLY A 29 11.81 -19.77 -5.26
C GLY A 29 12.76 -18.83 -4.50
N LEU A 30 13.36 -19.33 -3.42
CA LEU A 30 14.36 -18.60 -2.62
C LEU A 30 15.55 -18.11 -3.47
N LYS A 31 15.83 -18.79 -4.59
CA LYS A 31 16.85 -18.39 -5.56
C LYS A 31 16.54 -17.03 -6.19
N ALA A 32 15.31 -16.85 -6.69
CA ALA A 32 14.89 -15.58 -7.31
C ALA A 32 14.90 -14.43 -6.30
N LEU A 33 14.51 -14.69 -5.05
CA LEU A 33 14.61 -13.69 -3.97
C LEU A 33 16.05 -13.24 -3.72
N ARG A 34 17.02 -14.15 -3.75
CA ARG A 34 18.44 -13.83 -3.54
C ARG A 34 19.09 -13.13 -4.74
N GLU A 35 18.59 -13.38 -5.95
CA GLU A 35 19.10 -12.79 -7.19
C GLU A 35 18.57 -11.37 -7.42
N PHE A 36 17.46 -10.98 -6.77
CA PHE A 36 16.87 -9.66 -6.91
C PHE A 36 17.81 -8.56 -6.38
N GLN A 37 18.26 -7.69 -7.29
CA GLN A 37 19.16 -6.58 -6.97
C GLN A 37 18.36 -5.36 -6.52
N ILE A 38 18.71 -4.83 -5.35
CA ILE A 38 18.10 -3.61 -4.79
C ILE A 38 19.16 -2.51 -4.80
N GLN A 39 18.80 -1.36 -5.38
CA GLN A 39 19.61 -0.15 -5.32
C GLN A 39 19.47 0.43 -3.91
N ILE A 40 20.59 0.60 -3.20
CA ILE A 40 20.60 1.16 -1.85
C ILE A 40 21.25 2.55 -1.90
N PRO A 41 20.46 3.64 -1.94
CA PRO A 41 20.99 5.00 -1.90
C PRO A 41 21.53 5.36 -0.50
N PRO A 42 22.19 6.52 -0.32
CA PRO A 42 22.59 7.01 1.00
C PRO A 42 21.42 7.08 1.98
N LEU A 43 21.71 6.95 3.28
CA LEU A 43 20.69 6.85 4.33
C LEU A 43 19.71 8.05 4.32
N GLU A 44 20.24 9.26 4.12
CA GLU A 44 19.45 10.49 4.05
C GLU A 44 18.38 10.45 2.93
N GLU A 45 18.76 9.94 1.76
CA GLU A 45 17.82 9.77 0.65
C GLU A 45 16.82 8.64 0.91
N GLN A 46 17.23 7.56 1.62
CA GLN A 46 16.29 6.52 2.03
C GLN A 46 15.22 7.07 2.97
N GLU A 47 15.62 7.88 3.95
CA GLU A 47 14.70 8.50 4.93
C GLU A 47 13.74 9.47 4.25
N ARG A 48 14.25 10.34 3.38
CA ARG A 48 13.43 11.27 2.60
C ARG A 48 12.39 10.54 1.74
N ILE A 49 12.79 9.47 1.05
CA ILE A 49 11.86 8.66 0.24
C ILE A 49 10.79 8.03 1.13
N VAL A 50 11.18 7.46 2.27
CA VAL A 50 10.25 6.83 3.21
C VAL A 50 9.27 7.83 3.76
N GLU A 51 9.71 9.03 4.16
CA GLU A 51 8.84 10.06 4.72
C GLU A 51 7.72 10.47 3.74
N ILE A 52 8.07 10.67 2.47
CA ILE A 52 7.11 11.00 1.43
C ILE A 52 6.09 9.87 1.26
N LEU A 53 6.56 8.62 1.17
CA LEU A 53 5.69 7.46 0.96
C LEU A 53 4.81 7.16 2.17
N ASP A 54 5.35 7.27 3.38
CA ASP A 54 4.60 7.12 4.64
C ASP A 54 3.46 8.16 4.69
N ARG A 55 3.70 9.40 4.26
CA ARG A 55 2.67 10.44 4.21
C ARG A 55 1.51 10.07 3.28
N PHE A 56 1.80 9.52 2.11
CA PHE A 56 0.76 9.06 1.18
C PHE A 56 0.03 7.82 1.69
N ASP A 57 0.76 6.86 2.24
CA ASP A 57 0.19 5.64 2.79
C ASP A 57 -0.79 5.98 3.93
N LYS A 58 -0.36 6.87 4.83
CA LYS A 58 -1.18 7.38 5.91
C LYS A 58 -2.44 8.12 5.42
N LEU A 59 -2.32 8.96 4.40
CA LEU A 59 -3.46 9.70 3.86
C LEU A 59 -4.52 8.78 3.22
N CYS A 60 -4.08 7.71 2.55
CA CYS A 60 -4.96 6.85 1.76
C CYS A 60 -5.50 5.64 2.54
N ASN A 61 -4.69 5.07 3.44
CA ASN A 61 -4.95 3.76 4.02
C ASN A 61 -5.15 3.78 5.54
N ASP A 62 -4.93 4.91 6.22
CA ASP A 62 -5.21 4.99 7.65
C ASP A 62 -6.72 4.97 7.89
N LEU A 63 -7.18 4.13 8.81
CA LEU A 63 -8.61 4.01 9.12
C LEU A 63 -9.08 5.13 10.07
N SER A 64 -8.18 5.72 10.83
CA SER A 64 -8.48 6.72 11.86
C SER A 64 -8.36 8.15 11.33
N GLU A 65 -7.60 8.34 10.24
CA GLU A 65 -7.36 9.64 9.62
C GLU A 65 -7.24 9.51 8.09
N GLY A 66 -7.30 10.63 7.37
CA GLY A 66 -7.26 10.60 5.91
C GLY A 66 -8.59 10.20 5.25
N LEU A 67 -8.49 9.64 4.04
CA LEU A 67 -9.65 9.40 3.17
C LEU A 67 -10.67 8.40 3.76
N PRO A 68 -10.28 7.26 4.35
CA PRO A 68 -11.24 6.30 4.89
C PRO A 68 -12.10 6.90 6.02
N ALA A 69 -11.47 7.68 6.92
CA ALA A 69 -12.17 8.36 8.01
C ALA A 69 -13.16 9.41 7.48
N GLU A 70 -12.78 10.15 6.43
CA GLU A 70 -13.69 11.12 5.80
C GLU A 70 -14.89 10.42 5.13
N ILE A 71 -14.66 9.32 4.42
CA ILE A 71 -15.73 8.55 3.77
C ILE A 71 -16.74 8.03 4.80
N ASP A 72 -16.28 7.45 5.91
CA ASP A 72 -17.14 6.97 6.99
C ASP A 72 -17.97 8.10 7.61
N ALA A 73 -17.35 9.25 7.87
CA ALA A 73 -18.04 10.43 8.39
C ALA A 73 -19.13 10.94 7.41
N ARG A 74 -18.83 10.97 6.11
CA ARG A 74 -19.78 11.37 5.06
C ARG A 74 -20.92 10.37 4.91
N GLN A 75 -20.65 9.07 5.05
CA GLN A 75 -21.68 8.05 5.00
C GLN A 75 -22.65 8.17 6.18
N LYS A 76 -22.13 8.35 7.41
CA LYS A 76 -22.96 8.61 8.60
C LYS A 76 -23.79 9.87 8.45
N GLN A 77 -23.19 10.94 7.92
CA GLN A 77 -23.90 12.18 7.62
C GLN A 77 -25.05 11.95 6.63
N TYR A 78 -24.80 11.22 5.54
CA TYR A 78 -25.82 10.89 4.55
C TYR A 78 -26.97 10.07 5.16
N GLU A 79 -26.67 9.03 5.93
CA GLU A 79 -27.67 8.19 6.60
C GLU A 79 -28.57 9.00 7.55
N TYR A 80 -27.97 9.88 8.35
CA TYR A 80 -28.73 10.78 9.24
C TYR A 80 -29.73 11.65 8.46
N TYR A 81 -29.30 12.29 7.37
CA TYR A 81 -30.18 13.16 6.59
C TYR A 81 -31.22 12.37 5.78
N ARG A 82 -30.85 11.21 5.23
CA ARG A 82 -31.78 10.28 4.57
C ARG A 82 -32.91 9.89 5.52
N ASP A 83 -32.58 9.45 6.73
CA ASP A 83 -33.57 8.97 7.69
C ASP A 83 -34.42 10.13 8.23
N LYS A 84 -33.87 11.34 8.35
CA LYS A 84 -34.62 12.55 8.71
C LYS A 84 -35.63 12.96 7.64
N LEU A 85 -35.29 12.81 6.36
CA LEU A 85 -36.18 13.14 5.23
C LEU A 85 -37.29 12.10 5.01
N LEU A 86 -37.04 10.85 5.40
CA LEU A 86 -37.97 9.73 5.23
C LEU A 86 -38.80 9.42 6.49
N ARG A 87 -38.67 10.24 7.55
CA ARG A 87 -39.57 10.20 8.71
C ARG A 87 -40.81 11.04 8.42
N PHE A 88 -41.94 10.36 8.25
CA PHE A 88 -43.28 10.94 8.22
C PHE A 88 -43.95 10.78 9.58
#